data_AF-A0A944T0F6-F1
#
_entry.id   AF-A0A944T0F6-F1
#
_cell.length_a   1.000
_cell.length_b   1.000
_cell.length_c   1.000
_cell.angle_alpha   90.00
_cell.angle_beta   90.00
_cell.angle_gamma   90.00
#
_symmetry.space_group_name_H-M   'P 1'
#
loop_
_entity.id
_entity.type
_entity.pdbx_description
1 polymer ?
#
loop_
_entity_poly.entity_id
_entity_poly.type
_entity_poly.pdbx_seq_one_letter_code
_entity_poly.pdbx_strand_id
1 'polypeptide(L)' 'MHRLAYYLGRALQLLGLATITSVVLLFFGRWKMEPLLYLSILGIAEFYGGTWLLERKKS' A
#
# COMPACT_ATOMS: atom_id res chain seq x y z
N MET A 1 3.65 23.98 0.31
CA MET A 1 4.06 22.64 -0.21
C MET A 1 4.17 21.54 0.86
N HIS A 2 4.07 21.86 2.16
CA HIS A 2 4.29 20.87 3.24
C HIS A 2 3.07 19.97 3.57
N ARG A 3 1.84 20.37 3.21
CA ARG A 3 0.64 19.52 3.43
C ARG A 3 0.49 18.42 2.38
N LEU A 4 0.78 18.73 1.11
CA LEU A 4 0.59 17.80 -0.01
C LEU A 4 1.34 16.49 0.21
N ALA A 5 2.65 16.54 0.47
CA ALA A 5 3.44 15.31 0.70
C ALA A 5 3.00 14.52 1.96
N TYR A 6 2.43 15.18 2.98
CA TYR A 6 1.89 14.49 4.15
C TYR A 6 0.61 13.73 3.81
N TYR A 7 -0.32 14.39 3.12
CA TYR A 7 -1.53 13.72 2.62
C TYR A 7 -1.21 12.64 1.58
N LEU A 8 -0.16 12.83 0.77
CA LEU A 8 0.28 11.87 -0.23
C LEU A 8 0.88 10.61 0.42
N GLY A 9 1.71 10.77 1.44
CA GLY A 9 2.22 9.63 2.23
C GLY A 9 1.10 8.87 2.94
N ARG A 10 0.14 9.60 3.53
CA ARG A 10 -1.01 8.99 4.21
C ARG A 10 -1.97 8.29 3.24
N ALA A 11 -2.20 8.90 2.07
CA ALA A 11 -2.99 8.32 1.00
C ALA A 11 -2.32 7.04 0.46
N LEU A 12 -1.01 7.07 0.22
CA LEU A 12 -0.25 5.92 -0.26
C LEU A 12 -0.27 4.76 0.76
N GLN A 13 -0.21 5.08 2.05
CA GLN A 13 -0.34 4.09 3.12
C GLN A 13 -1.74 3.46 3.17
N LEU A 14 -2.80 4.28 3.06
CA LEU A 14 -4.17 3.79 2.96
C LEU A 14 -4.42 2.96 1.69
N LEU A 15 -3.78 3.34 0.58
CA LEU A 15 -3.86 2.63 -0.69
C LEU A 15 -3.20 1.27 -0.57
N GLY A 16 -1.97 1.19 -0.01
CA GLY A 16 -1.30 -0.08 0.25
C GLY A 16 -2.10 -1.00 1.18
N LEU A 17 -2.73 -0.44 2.22
CA LEU A 17 -3.63 -1.21 3.10
C LEU A 17 -4.86 -1.74 2.34
N ALA A 18 -5.47 -0.91 1.49
CA ALA A 18 -6.60 -1.31 0.66
C ALA A 18 -6.20 -2.38 -0.36
N THR A 19 -5.02 -2.27 -0.97
CA THR A 19 -4.45 -3.27 -1.89
C THR A 19 -4.27 -4.61 -1.18
N ILE A 20 -3.62 -4.64 -0.01
CA ILE A 20 -3.45 -5.87 0.78
C ILE A 20 -4.81 -6.47 1.17
N THR A 21 -5.76 -5.64 1.61
CA THR A 21 -7.13 -6.09 1.97
C THR A 21 -7.85 -6.69 0.76
N SER A 22 -7.71 -6.07 -0.42
CA SER A 22 -8.28 -6.55 -1.67
C SER A 22 -7.67 -7.90 -2.08
N VAL A 23 -6.36 -8.07 -1.92
CA VAL A 23 -5.69 -9.36 -2.18
C VAL A 23 -6.25 -10.47 -1.29
N VAL A 24 -6.52 -10.20 -0.02
CA VAL A 24 -7.16 -11.17 0.89
C VAL A 24 -8.56 -11.55 0.38
N LEU A 25 -9.35 -10.60 -0.10
CA LEU A 25 -10.66 -10.90 -0.69
C LEU A 25 -10.55 -11.73 -1.98
N LEU A 26 -9.63 -11.37 -2.87
CA LEU A 26 -9.37 -12.08 -4.14
C LEU A 26 -8.83 -13.50 -3.90
N PHE A 27 -8.08 -13.70 -2.81
CA PHE A 27 -7.62 -15.02 -2.38
C PHE A 27 -8.79 -15.97 -2.12
N PHE A 28 -9.85 -15.52 -1.45
CA PHE A 28 -11.07 -16.32 -1.26
C PHE A 28 -11.87 -16.51 -2.56
N GLY A 29 -11.67 -15.65 -3.55
CA GLY A 29 -12.30 -15.72 -4.88
C GLY A 29 -11.75 -16.78 -5.84
N ARG A 30 -10.87 -17.70 -5.39
CA ARG A 30 -10.18 -18.71 -6.22
C ARG A 30 -9.33 -18.13 -7.36
N TRP A 31 -8.77 -16.95 -7.16
CA TRP A 31 -7.82 -16.37 -8.12
C TRP A 31 -6.52 -17.17 -8.18
N LYS A 32 -5.82 -17.09 -9.32
CA LYS A 32 -4.50 -17.72 -9.48
C LYS A 32 -3.51 -17.14 -8.45
N MET A 33 -2.63 -17.98 -7.90
CA MET A 33 -1.66 -17.59 -6.87
C MET A 33 -0.64 -16.55 -7.38
N GLU A 34 -0.19 -16.67 -8.63
CA GLU A 34 0.80 -15.76 -9.23
C GLU A 34 0.39 -14.27 -9.16
N PRO A 35 -0.78 -13.83 -9.67
CA PRO A 35 -1.18 -12.43 -9.59
C PRO A 35 -1.41 -11.95 -8.15
N LEU A 36 -1.87 -12.82 -7.24
CA LEU A 36 -2.04 -12.49 -5.82
C LEU A 36 -0.70 -12.19 -5.16
N LEU A 37 0.37 -12.91 -5.55
CA LEU A 37 1.72 -12.68 -5.05
C LEU A 37 2.24 -11.30 -5.49
N TYR A 38 2.08 -10.95 -6.77
CA TYR A 38 2.50 -9.64 -7.29
C TYR A 38 1.74 -8.50 -6.63
N LEU A 39 0.42 -8.64 -6.46
CA LEU A 39 -0.41 -7.63 -5.79
C LEU A 39 -0.07 -7.50 -4.30
N SER A 40 0.30 -8.60 -3.64
CA SER A 40 0.77 -8.57 -2.24
C SER A 40 2.06 -7.77 -2.11
N ILE A 41 3.04 -8.05 -2.97
CA ILE A 41 4.33 -7.34 -2.99
C ILE A 41 4.11 -5.85 -3.29
N LEU A 42 3.23 -5.55 -4.25
CA LEU A 42 2.86 -4.18 -4.59
C LEU A 42 2.22 -3.46 -3.40
N GLY A 43 1.22 -4.07 -2.75
CA GLY A 43 0.53 -3.46 -1.61
C GLY A 43 1.46 -3.21 -0.42
N ILE A 44 2.40 -4.11 -0.16
CA ILE A 44 3.44 -3.91 0.86
C ILE A 44 4.37 -2.75 0.47
N ALA A 45 4.80 -2.69 -0.78
CA ALA A 45 5.65 -1.60 -1.27
C ALA A 45 4.96 -0.24 -1.19
N GLU A 46 3.67 -0.16 -1.52
CA GLU A 46 2.86 1.06 -1.38
C GLU A 46 2.71 1.47 0.09
N PHE A 47 2.41 0.52 0.97
CA PHE A 47 2.26 0.78 2.40
C PHE A 47 3.56 1.28 3.04
N TYR A 48 4.67 0.59 2.76
CA TYR A 48 5.98 0.93 3.32
C TYR A 48 6.56 2.19 2.68
N GLY A 49 6.35 2.39 1.39
CA GLY A 49 6.71 3.62 0.68
C GLY A 49 5.97 4.85 1.22
N GLY A 50 4.67 4.71 1.51
CA GLY A 50 3.89 5.76 2.17
C GLY A 50 4.38 6.07 3.59
N THR A 51 4.72 5.02 4.35
CA THR A 51 5.28 5.14 5.71
C THR A 51 6.63 5.84 5.71
N TRP A 52 7.54 5.44 4.80
CA TRP A 52 8.85 6.06 4.64
C TRP A 52 8.77 7.53 4.23
N LEU A 53 7.83 7.88 3.34
CA LEU A 53 7.59 9.27 2.92
C LEU A 53 7.09 10.14 4.09
N LEU A 54 6.29 9.55 5.00
CA LEU A 54 5.84 10.17 6.23
C LEU A 54 6.97 10.32 7.27
N GLU A 55 7.81 9.29 7.43
CA GLU A 55 8.95 9.27 8.37
C GLU A 55 10.04 10.26 8.00
N ARG A 56 10.41 10.34 6.71
CA ARG A 56 11.38 11.33 6.18
C ARG A 56 10.98 12.78 6.43
N LYS A 57 9.73 13.03 6.80
CA LYS A 57 9.22 14.35 7.12
C LYS A 57 9.05 14.64 8.60
N LYS A 58 9.11 13.61 9.44
CA LYS A 58 9.00 13.73 10.89
C LYS A 58 10.36 13.97 11.56
N SER A 59 11.46 13.68 10.84
CA SER A 59 12.84 13.98 11.23
C SER A 59 13.30 15.37 10.81
#